data_AF-A0A433WTP0-F1
#
_entry.id   AF-A0A433WTP0-F1
#
_cell.length_a   1.000
_cell.length_b   1.000
_cell.length_c   1.000
_cell.angle_alpha   90.00
_cell.angle_beta   90.00
_cell.angle_gamma   90.00
#
_symmetry.space_group_name_H-M   'P 1'
#
loop_
_entity.id
_entity.type
_entity.pdbx_description
1 polymer ?
#
loop_
_entity_poly.entity_id
_entity_poly.type
_entity_poly.pdbx_seq_one_letter_code
_entity_poly.pdbx_strand_id
1 'polypeptide(L)'
;MIGIVLVTHGSLAQSLLEIVTHVVGPQPQIAVMGIMPDDDVVTARALLETAISAVDTGDGVLLLTDMFGSTPSNLALSLRQEGRVEVLAGVNVPMLVKLAKTRCTRSLAECAELATMAGRKYIAAAYQLPASCLQGGKSCEMVVNTTMSYVPPITPLLTPLRQAAR
;
A
#
# COMPACT_ATOMS: atom_id res chain seq x y z
N MET A 1 -12.97 -1.82 14.28
CA MET A 1 -12.60 -1.66 12.86
C MET A 1 -11.09 -1.81 12.75
N ILE A 2 -10.57 -2.44 11.69
CA ILE A 2 -9.11 -2.62 11.52
C ILE A 2 -8.42 -1.25 11.44
N GLY A 3 -7.42 -1.06 12.31
CA GLY A 3 -6.57 0.13 12.35
C GLY A 3 -5.51 0.10 11.24
N ILE A 4 -5.03 1.28 10.84
CA ILE A 4 -3.96 1.39 9.84
C ILE A 4 -2.85 2.28 10.40
N VAL A 5 -1.60 1.88 10.23
CA VAL A 5 -0.45 2.75 10.42
C VAL A 5 0.35 2.81 9.12
N LEU A 6 0.50 3.99 8.54
CA LEU A 6 1.40 4.23 7.42
C LEU A 6 2.79 4.53 7.96
N VAL A 7 3.78 3.71 7.60
CA VAL A 7 5.18 3.88 8.05
C VAL A 7 6.07 3.92 6.82
N THR A 8 6.55 5.11 6.45
CA THR A 8 7.33 5.31 5.21
C THR A 8 8.55 6.19 5.47
N HIS A 9 9.43 6.35 4.50
CA HIS A 9 10.43 7.41 4.58
C HIS A 9 9.79 8.79 4.44
N GLY A 10 10.36 9.76 5.16
CA GLY A 10 10.00 11.18 5.04
C GLY A 10 8.49 11.43 5.16
N SER A 11 7.96 12.27 4.28
CA SER A 11 6.55 12.71 4.32
C SER A 11 5.57 11.84 3.50
N LEU A 12 6.02 10.73 2.90
CA LEU A 12 5.18 9.94 1.99
C LEU A 12 3.88 9.44 2.65
N ALA A 13 3.95 8.96 3.89
CA ALA A 13 2.80 8.52 4.68
C ALA A 13 1.74 9.63 4.83
N GLN A 14 2.19 10.86 5.10
CA GLN A 14 1.31 12.03 5.22
C GLN A 14 0.64 12.34 3.88
N SER A 15 1.39 12.38 2.79
CA SER A 15 0.83 12.63 1.45
C SER A 15 -0.16 11.55 1.02
N LEU A 16 0.11 10.28 1.35
CA LEU A 16 -0.82 9.18 1.07
C LEU A 16 -2.14 9.31 1.85
N LEU A 17 -2.08 9.74 3.11
CA LEU A 17 -3.27 10.02 3.92
C LEU A 17 -4.08 11.19 3.33
N GLU A 18 -3.41 12.26 2.89
CA GLU A 18 -4.05 13.40 2.24
C GLU A 18 -4.75 12.99 0.94
N ILE A 19 -4.07 12.22 0.09
CA ILE A 19 -4.64 11.71 -1.17
C ILE A 19 -5.85 10.82 -0.90
N VAL A 20 -5.76 9.85 0.02
CA VAL A 20 -6.91 8.97 0.28
C VAL A 20 -8.06 9.77 0.90
N THR A 21 -7.78 10.73 1.79
CA THR A 21 -8.80 11.61 2.38
C THR A 21 -9.51 12.43 1.32
N HIS A 22 -8.78 12.93 0.32
CA HIS A 22 -9.38 13.63 -0.82
C HIS A 22 -10.30 12.71 -1.64
N VAL A 23 -9.91 11.45 -1.85
CA VAL A 23 -10.64 10.51 -2.73
C VAL A 23 -11.85 9.87 -2.05
N VAL A 24 -11.77 9.50 -0.78
CA VAL A 24 -12.83 8.75 -0.07
C VAL A 24 -13.35 9.44 1.20
N GLY A 25 -12.91 10.67 1.47
CA GLY A 25 -13.27 11.43 2.66
C GLY A 25 -12.42 11.08 3.89
N PRO A 26 -12.58 11.84 5.00
CA PRO A 26 -11.81 11.65 6.23
C PRO A 26 -11.83 10.21 6.74
N GLN A 27 -10.66 9.69 7.11
CA GLN A 27 -10.50 8.30 7.55
C GLN A 27 -10.10 8.21 9.03
N PRO A 28 -10.98 7.67 9.91
CA PRO A 28 -10.63 7.43 11.33
C PRO A 28 -9.72 6.20 11.48
N GLN A 29 -9.02 6.10 12.61
CA GLN A 29 -8.10 4.99 12.94
C GLN A 29 -6.99 4.78 11.88
N ILE A 30 -6.48 5.88 11.32
CA ILE A 30 -5.25 5.88 10.52
C ILE A 30 -4.23 6.76 11.23
N ALA A 31 -3.07 6.18 11.55
CA ALA A 31 -1.90 6.90 12.02
C ALA A 31 -0.85 6.96 10.90
N VAL A 32 0.00 7.97 10.93
CA VAL A 32 1.10 8.16 9.98
C VAL A 32 2.40 8.37 10.73
N MET A 33 3.47 7.79 10.22
CA MET A 33 4.82 7.91 10.76
C MET A 33 5.81 7.99 9.59
N GLY A 34 6.61 9.06 9.61
CA GLY A 34 7.76 9.21 8.73
C GLY A 34 9.03 8.78 9.45
N ILE A 35 9.87 7.98 8.79
CA ILE A 35 11.22 7.66 9.24
C ILE A 35 12.21 8.54 8.48
N MET A 36 13.02 9.30 9.23
CA MET A 36 14.10 10.13 8.72
C MET A 36 15.44 9.38 8.78
N PRO A 37 16.44 9.77 7.96
CA PRO A 37 17.74 9.08 7.91
C PRO A 37 18.48 9.04 9.25
N ASP A 38 18.31 10.06 10.09
CA ASP A 38 19.02 10.23 11.37
C ASP A 38 18.19 9.74 12.57
N ASP A 39 17.02 9.13 12.33
CA ASP A 39 16.16 8.65 13.42
C ASP A 39 16.79 7.44 14.12
N ASP A 40 16.75 7.48 15.46
CA ASP A 40 17.10 6.34 16.28
C ASP A 40 16.03 5.24 16.19
N VAL A 41 16.47 4.02 15.86
CA VAL A 41 15.57 2.89 15.62
C VAL A 41 14.83 2.46 16.89
N VAL A 42 15.44 2.58 18.06
CA VAL A 42 14.81 2.21 19.34
C VAL A 42 13.64 3.16 19.64
N THR A 43 13.88 4.45 19.48
CA THR A 43 12.86 5.49 19.63
C THR A 43 11.76 5.32 18.59
N ALA A 44 12.11 5.10 17.32
CA ALA A 44 11.15 4.86 16.25
C ALA A 44 10.27 3.63 16.53
N ARG A 45 10.85 2.56 17.10
CA ARG A 45 10.09 1.37 17.50
C ARG A 45 9.04 1.69 18.56
N ALA A 46 9.40 2.40 19.62
CA ALA A 46 8.47 2.76 20.68
C ALA A 46 7.33 3.66 20.17
N LEU A 47 7.64 4.59 19.26
CA LEU A 47 6.64 5.42 18.59
C LEU A 47 5.69 4.58 17.73
N LEU A 48 6.21 3.60 17.00
CA LEU A 48 5.38 2.71 16.19
C LEU A 48 4.48 1.81 17.06
N GLU A 49 4.99 1.24 18.16
CA GLU A 49 4.19 0.49 19.14
C GLU A 49 3.06 1.34 19.73
N THR A 50 3.34 2.62 20.01
CA THR A 50 2.34 3.59 20.46
C THR A 50 1.29 3.87 19.39
N ALA A 51 1.71 4.07 18.14
CA ALA A 51 0.81 4.30 17.01
C ALA A 51 -0.11 3.09 16.75
N ILE A 52 0.43 1.87 16.84
CA ILE A 52 -0.35 0.62 16.75
C ILE A 52 -1.42 0.59 17.84
N SER A 53 -1.01 0.83 19.09
CA SER A 53 -1.92 0.81 20.23
C SER A 53 -3.03 1.86 20.12
N ALA A 54 -2.73 3.03 19.53
CA ALA A 54 -3.70 4.10 19.34
C ALA A 54 -4.78 3.79 18.28
N VAL A 55 -4.47 2.94 17.29
CA VAL A 55 -5.42 2.56 16.22
C VAL A 55 -6.06 1.19 16.42
N ASP A 56 -5.51 0.34 17.29
CA ASP A 56 -6.06 -0.99 17.59
C ASP A 56 -7.32 -0.89 18.46
N THR A 57 -8.48 -1.24 17.91
CA THR A 57 -9.75 -1.38 18.66
C THR A 57 -10.22 -2.83 18.79
N GLY A 58 -9.33 -3.80 18.57
CA GLY A 58 -9.59 -5.23 18.76
C GLY A 58 -9.76 -6.05 17.48
N ASP A 59 -9.93 -5.39 16.32
CA ASP A 59 -10.04 -6.08 15.01
C ASP A 59 -8.67 -6.23 14.30
N GLY A 60 -7.58 -5.80 14.95
CA GLY A 60 -6.22 -5.85 14.42
C GLY A 60 -5.79 -4.59 13.67
N VAL A 61 -4.52 -4.59 13.22
CA VAL A 61 -3.83 -3.43 12.63
C VAL A 61 -3.06 -3.84 11.38
N LEU A 62 -3.16 -3.02 10.33
CA LEU A 62 -2.32 -3.10 9.14
C LEU A 62 -1.22 -2.04 9.18
N LEU A 63 0.03 -2.48 9.09
CA LEU A 63 1.19 -1.61 8.88
C LEU A 63 1.49 -1.55 7.39
N LEU A 64 1.43 -0.36 6.80
CA LEU A 64 1.65 -0.17 5.37
C LEU A 64 2.95 0.61 5.15
N THR A 65 3.88 0.02 4.42
CA THR A 65 5.22 0.55 4.20
C THR A 65 5.51 0.79 2.73
N ASP A 66 6.42 1.70 2.44
CA ASP A 66 6.73 2.17 1.07
C ASP A 66 7.45 1.13 0.21
N MET A 67 8.46 0.46 0.77
CA MET A 67 9.30 -0.49 0.05
C MET A 67 9.75 -1.62 0.97
N PHE A 68 9.71 -2.86 0.48
CA PHE A 68 10.20 -4.01 1.25
C PHE A 68 11.72 -3.91 1.47
N GLY A 69 12.17 -4.29 2.68
CA GLY A 69 13.59 -4.25 3.06
C GLY A 69 14.11 -2.87 3.47
N SER A 70 13.25 -1.85 3.51
CA SER A 70 13.58 -0.52 4.05
C SER A 70 13.61 -0.51 5.58
N THR A 71 14.19 0.54 6.19
CA THR A 71 14.09 0.76 7.65
C THR A 71 12.64 0.80 8.13
N PRO A 72 11.71 1.56 7.51
CA PRO A 72 10.27 1.45 7.79
C PRO A 72 9.73 0.02 7.74
N SER A 73 10.06 -0.74 6.68
CA SER A 73 9.56 -2.10 6.47
C SER A 73 10.10 -3.09 7.51
N ASN A 74 11.40 -3.05 7.79
CA ASN A 74 12.03 -3.91 8.80
C ASN A 74 11.50 -3.61 10.20
N LEU A 75 11.29 -2.33 10.52
CA LEU A 75 10.69 -1.91 11.79
C LEU A 75 9.27 -2.46 11.94
N ALA A 76 8.43 -2.28 10.92
CA ALA A 76 7.06 -2.80 10.91
C ALA A 76 7.03 -4.33 11.02
N LEU A 77 7.86 -5.04 10.26
CA LEU A 77 7.97 -6.50 10.30
C LEU A 77 8.38 -7.02 11.67
N SER A 78 9.25 -6.30 12.39
CA SER A 78 9.66 -6.65 13.75
C SER A 78 8.55 -6.55 14.81
N LEU A 79 7.40 -5.98 14.45
CA LEU A 79 6.19 -5.82 15.27
C LEU A 79 5.02 -6.66 14.75
N ARG A 80 5.21 -7.46 13.69
CA ARG A 80 4.18 -8.37 13.17
C ARG A 80 3.74 -9.34 14.26
N GLN A 81 2.44 -9.54 14.38
CA GLN A 81 1.83 -10.48 15.32
C GLN A 81 0.73 -11.25 14.59
N GLU A 82 0.90 -12.56 14.47
CA GLU A 82 -0.05 -13.42 13.75
C GLU A 82 -1.48 -13.20 14.26
N GLY A 83 -2.42 -12.95 13.34
CA GLY A 83 -3.82 -12.68 13.66
C GLY A 83 -4.14 -11.30 14.28
N ARG A 84 -3.14 -10.45 14.57
CA ARG A 84 -3.36 -9.13 15.20
C ARG A 84 -2.72 -7.96 14.46
N VAL A 85 -1.47 -8.10 14.03
CA VAL A 85 -0.72 -7.06 13.31
C VAL A 85 -0.13 -7.66 12.06
N GLU A 86 -0.54 -7.16 10.90
CA GLU A 86 -0.04 -7.62 9.60
C GLU A 86 0.63 -6.46 8.83
N VAL A 87 1.62 -6.79 8.00
CA VAL A 87 2.47 -5.81 7.31
C VAL A 87 2.34 -5.96 5.81
N LEU A 88 2.07 -4.86 5.11
CA LEU A 88 2.15 -4.78 3.65
C LEU A 88 3.21 -3.77 3.23
N ALA A 89 4.08 -4.18 2.30
CA ALA A 89 5.05 -3.30 1.68
C ALA A 89 4.60 -2.89 0.27
N GLY A 90 5.08 -1.75 -0.22
CA GLY A 90 4.70 -1.20 -1.52
C GLY A 90 3.41 -0.37 -1.49
N VAL A 91 3.16 0.37 -0.40
CA VAL A 91 1.92 1.14 -0.24
C VAL A 91 1.66 2.08 -1.41
N ASN A 92 0.43 2.02 -1.95
CA ASN A 92 -0.02 2.89 -3.02
C ASN A 92 -1.50 3.26 -2.84
N VAL A 93 -1.96 4.27 -3.57
CA VAL A 93 -3.33 4.83 -3.44
C VAL A 93 -4.44 3.77 -3.66
N PRO A 94 -4.39 2.92 -4.71
CA PRO A 94 -5.37 1.84 -4.90
C PRO A 94 -5.55 0.92 -3.68
N MET A 95 -4.47 0.59 -2.97
CA MET A 95 -4.55 -0.22 -1.75
C MET A 95 -5.32 0.51 -0.65
N LEU A 96 -5.00 1.78 -0.42
CA LEU A 96 -5.68 2.59 0.61
C LEU A 96 -7.17 2.78 0.31
N VAL A 97 -7.52 3.03 -0.96
CA VAL A 97 -8.92 3.12 -1.40
C VAL A 97 -9.66 1.79 -1.18
N LYS A 98 -9.00 0.65 -1.41
CA LYS A 98 -9.58 -0.66 -1.14
C LYS A 98 -9.76 -0.91 0.36
N LEU A 99 -8.78 -0.56 1.18
CA LEU A 99 -8.83 -0.72 2.63
C LEU A 99 -9.94 0.13 3.26
N ALA A 100 -10.10 1.38 2.83
CA ALA A 100 -11.17 2.26 3.28
C ALA A 100 -12.58 1.63 3.11
N LYS A 101 -12.76 0.76 2.10
CA LYS A 101 -14.03 0.07 1.82
C LYS A 101 -14.20 -1.27 2.53
N THR A 102 -13.13 -1.90 3.02
CA THR A 102 -13.15 -3.32 3.45
C THR A 102 -12.85 -3.50 4.93
N ARG A 103 -12.08 -2.59 5.54
CA ARG A 103 -11.57 -2.69 6.92
C ARG A 103 -12.61 -2.67 8.05
N CYS A 104 -13.88 -2.43 7.71
CA CYS A 104 -15.01 -2.46 8.66
C CYS A 104 -15.78 -3.78 8.65
N THR A 105 -15.64 -4.59 7.61
CA THR A 105 -16.54 -5.73 7.34
C THR A 105 -15.82 -7.04 7.06
N ARG A 106 -14.49 -7.02 7.01
CA ARG A 106 -13.64 -8.17 6.65
C ARG A 106 -12.60 -8.43 7.72
N SER A 107 -12.09 -9.65 7.73
CA SER A 107 -10.97 -10.03 8.60
C SER A 107 -9.66 -9.33 8.17
N LEU A 108 -8.70 -9.26 9.10
CA LEU A 108 -7.38 -8.68 8.84
C LEU A 108 -6.68 -9.32 7.61
N ALA A 109 -6.72 -10.65 7.51
CA ALA A 109 -6.14 -11.40 6.40
C ALA A 109 -6.84 -11.10 5.06
N GLU A 110 -8.17 -11.10 5.02
CA GLU A 110 -8.92 -10.75 3.80
C GLU A 110 -8.65 -9.31 3.37
N CYS A 111 -8.56 -8.37 4.31
CA CYS A 111 -8.18 -6.98 4.01
C CYS A 111 -6.79 -6.90 3.42
N ALA A 112 -5.82 -7.62 3.97
CA ALA A 112 -4.45 -7.66 3.47
C ALA A 112 -4.38 -8.18 2.03
N GLU A 113 -5.10 -9.28 1.74
CA GLU A 113 -5.19 -9.87 0.41
C GLU A 113 -5.87 -8.92 -0.60
N LEU A 114 -7.06 -8.41 -0.26
CA LEU A 114 -7.81 -7.51 -1.13
C LEU A 114 -7.05 -6.22 -1.44
N ALA A 115 -6.36 -5.65 -0.44
CA ALA A 115 -5.50 -4.50 -0.62
C ALA A 115 -4.36 -4.81 -1.59
N THR A 116 -3.64 -5.92 -1.37
CA THR A 116 -2.55 -6.36 -2.24
C THR A 116 -3.01 -6.55 -3.70
N MET A 117 -4.16 -7.20 -3.90
CA MET A 117 -4.76 -7.37 -5.22
C MET A 117 -5.09 -6.01 -5.87
N ALA A 118 -5.67 -5.08 -5.12
CA ALA A 118 -5.98 -3.74 -5.60
C ALA A 118 -4.72 -2.96 -5.96
N GLY A 119 -3.67 -3.06 -5.14
CA GLY A 119 -2.38 -2.40 -5.40
C GLY A 119 -1.75 -2.88 -6.69
N ARG A 120 -1.67 -4.20 -6.87
CA ARG A 120 -1.09 -4.82 -8.08
C ARG A 120 -1.90 -4.53 -9.35
N LYS A 121 -3.22 -4.57 -9.25
CA LYS A 121 -4.13 -4.36 -10.39
C LYS A 121 -3.97 -3.01 -11.08
N TYR A 122 -3.57 -1.99 -10.33
CA TYR A 122 -3.42 -0.63 -10.85
C TYR A 122 -1.97 -0.29 -11.25
N ILE A 123 -1.04 -1.25 -11.17
CA ILE A 123 0.30 -1.11 -11.71
C ILE A 123 0.26 -1.61 -13.16
N ALA A 124 0.25 -0.67 -14.10
CA ALA A 124 0.25 -0.97 -15.54
C ALA A 124 1.13 0.02 -16.29
N ALA A 125 1.87 -0.49 -17.28
CA ALA A 125 2.54 0.36 -18.25
C ALA A 125 1.61 0.65 -19.44
N ALA A 126 1.66 1.87 -19.99
CA ALA A 126 0.73 2.28 -21.05
C ALA A 126 0.71 1.31 -22.26
N TYR A 127 1.86 0.75 -22.65
CA TYR A 127 1.95 -0.22 -23.76
C TYR A 127 1.19 -1.54 -23.51
N GLN A 128 0.85 -1.82 -22.25
CA GLN A 128 0.09 -3.00 -21.84
C GLN A 128 -1.42 -2.73 -21.82
N LEU A 129 -1.84 -1.47 -21.98
CA LEU A 129 -3.23 -1.07 -21.90
C LEU A 129 -3.92 -1.17 -23.27
N PRO A 130 -5.22 -1.50 -23.31
CA PRO A 130 -6.01 -1.42 -24.54
C PRO A 130 -5.96 -0.02 -25.15
N ALA A 131 -6.04 0.08 -26.49
CA ALA A 131 -6.01 1.35 -27.21
C ALA A 131 -7.09 2.34 -26.74
N SER A 132 -8.25 1.83 -26.29
CA SER A 132 -9.32 2.64 -25.70
C SER A 132 -8.89 3.35 -24.41
N CYS A 133 -8.07 2.70 -23.58
CA CYS A 133 -7.58 3.28 -22.33
C CYS A 133 -6.53 4.38 -22.55
N LEU A 134 -5.89 4.43 -23.72
CA LEU A 134 -4.88 5.44 -24.07
C LEU A 134 -5.48 6.78 -24.49
N GLN A 135 -6.81 6.88 -24.63
CA GLN A 135 -7.51 8.08 -25.08
C GLN A 135 -7.86 9.05 -23.93
N GLY A 136 -7.38 8.80 -22.71
CA GLY A 136 -7.46 9.76 -21.59
C GLY A 136 -8.89 10.09 -21.14
N GLY A 137 -9.77 9.08 -21.06
CA GLY A 137 -11.12 9.23 -20.49
C GLY A 137 -12.21 9.72 -21.45
N LYS A 138 -11.88 10.05 -22.71
CA LYS A 138 -12.88 10.51 -23.71
C LYS A 138 -13.84 9.43 -24.23
N SER A 139 -13.54 8.16 -23.96
CA SER A 139 -14.30 6.98 -24.43
C SER A 139 -14.49 5.94 -23.32
N CYS A 140 -14.41 6.34 -22.06
CA CYS A 140 -14.57 5.45 -20.91
C CYS A 140 -16.05 5.22 -20.56
N GLU A 141 -16.88 4.89 -21.55
CA GLU A 141 -18.15 4.22 -21.30
C GLU A 141 -17.89 2.71 -21.29
N MET A 142 -17.99 2.10 -20.11
CA MET A 142 -17.99 0.65 -19.90
C MET A 142 -16.75 -0.12 -20.38
N VAL A 143 -15.62 0.03 -19.69
CA VAL A 143 -14.61 -1.06 -19.63
C VAL A 143 -14.07 -1.22 -18.21
N VAL A 144 -14.97 -1.23 -17.21
CA VAL A 144 -14.56 -1.65 -15.86
C VAL A 144 -14.31 -3.16 -15.86
N ASN A 145 -15.10 -3.97 -16.57
CA ASN A 145 -14.99 -5.42 -16.52
C ASN A 145 -13.79 -6.03 -17.28
N THR A 146 -13.29 -5.41 -18.36
CA THR A 146 -12.18 -6.01 -19.16
C THR A 146 -10.80 -5.63 -18.63
N THR A 147 -10.62 -4.43 -18.06
CA THR A 147 -9.41 -4.11 -17.27
C THR A 147 -9.43 -4.79 -15.90
N MET A 148 -10.60 -5.24 -15.41
CA MET A 148 -10.71 -5.90 -14.11
C MET A 148 -10.04 -7.28 -14.03
N SER A 149 -9.84 -7.95 -15.16
CA SER A 149 -9.20 -9.28 -15.27
C SER A 149 -7.82 -9.25 -15.91
N TYR A 150 -7.35 -8.07 -16.34
CA TYR A 150 -6.03 -7.95 -16.95
C TYR A 150 -4.97 -7.96 -15.85
N VAL A 151 -4.34 -9.13 -15.67
CA VAL A 151 -3.07 -9.26 -14.98
C VAL A 151 -2.00 -9.14 -16.07
N PRO A 152 -1.17 -8.09 -16.09
CA PRO A 152 -0.07 -8.02 -17.06
C PRO A 152 0.80 -9.27 -16.88
N PRO A 153 1.22 -9.95 -17.97
CA PRO A 153 2.11 -11.08 -17.85
C PRO A 153 3.36 -10.66 -17.07
N ILE A 154 3.73 -11.44 -16.06
CA ILE A 154 5.04 -11.32 -15.40
C ILE A 154 6.06 -11.84 -16.41
N THR A 155 6.40 -11.01 -17.41
CA THR A 155 7.55 -11.29 -18.25
C THR A 155 8.77 -11.12 -17.34
N PRO A 156 9.61 -12.15 -17.13
CA PRO A 156 10.86 -11.94 -16.41
C PRO A 156 11.68 -10.92 -17.19
N LEU A 157 11.77 -9.70 -16.68
CA LEU A 157 12.70 -8.67 -17.14
C LEU A 157 14.14 -9.03 -16.73
N LEU A 158 14.57 -10.22 -17.11
CA LEU A 158 15.96 -10.66 -17.08
C LEU A 158 16.36 -11.03 -18.50
N THR A 159 16.27 -10.05 -19.40
CA THR A 159 17.25 -10.01 -20.49
C THR A 159 18.52 -9.45 -19.85
N PRO A 160 19.61 -10.23 -19.67
CA PRO A 160 20.85 -9.66 -19.21
C PRO A 160 21.25 -8.57 -20.21
N LEU A 161 21.51 -7.36 -19.72
CA LEU A 161 22.17 -6.29 -20.46
C LEU A 161 23.54 -6.82 -20.91
N ARG A 162 23.56 -7.54 -22.03
CA ARG A 162 24.79 -7.95 -22.69
C ARG A 162 25.45 -6.69 -23.23
N GLN A 163 26.50 -6.28 -22.54
CA GLN A 163 27.73 -5.66 -23.05
C GLN A 163 27.56 -4.88 -24.36
N ALA A 164 27.37 -3.58 -24.25
CA ALA A 164 27.84 -2.61 -25.23
C ALA A 164 28.77 -1.62 -24.53
N ALA A 165 29.90 -2.14 -24.04
CA ALA A 165 31.11 -1.35 -23.85
C ALA A 165 32.10 -1.83 -24.93
N ARG A 166 32.17 -1.08 -26.02
CA ARG A 166 33.33 -1.01 -26.91
C ARG A 166 33.83 0.41 -26.84
#